data_AF-A0A3D1S4L8-F1
#
_entry.id   AF-A0A3D1S4L8-F1
#
_cell.length_a   1.000
_cell.length_b   1.000
_cell.length_c   1.000
_cell.angle_alpha   90.00
_cell.angle_beta   90.00
_cell.angle_gamma   90.00
#
_symmetry.space_group_name_H-M   'P 1'
#
loop_
_entity.id
_entity.type
_entity.pdbx_description
1 polymer ?
#
loop_
_entity_poly.entity_id
_entity_poly.type
_entity_poly.pdbx_seq_one_letter_code
_entity_poly.pdbx_strand_id
1 'polypeptide(L)'
;EVKRRTYDDFGVGVKLNSADFQRGGFAEDDALAVVKVLESSGIDMVELSGGSYEAPAMQGMTADGRTLAREAYFLEFANMIAAQTSIPIMTTGGIRRLPVAEQVLTNGVQLVGLATALAMTPDLPKRWLKEPDFVAPYPAVSWRNKTLQALATMAMIKRNLQRIGQGKKPLASLLGWWSLLCDQRRKGRLTKRYVRYLRSVGK
;
A
#
# COMPACT_ATOMS: atom_id res chain seq x y z
N GLU A 1 -19.97 10.72 -9.74
CA GLU A 1 -19.41 11.89 -10.47
C GLU A 1 -18.16 11.56 -11.26
N VAL A 2 -17.12 10.97 -10.66
CA VAL A 2 -15.85 10.66 -11.35
C VAL A 2 -16.07 9.81 -12.61
N LYS A 3 -16.75 8.66 -12.53
CA LYS A 3 -17.07 7.81 -13.70
C LYS A 3 -17.83 8.56 -14.81
N ARG A 4 -18.70 9.51 -14.47
CA ARG A 4 -19.46 10.30 -15.47
C ARG A 4 -18.58 11.27 -16.26
N ARG A 5 -17.39 11.61 -15.74
CA ARG A 5 -16.43 12.53 -16.37
C ARG A 5 -15.29 11.80 -17.07
N THR A 6 -15.36 10.48 -17.17
CA THR A 6 -14.33 9.65 -17.80
C THR A 6 -14.94 8.89 -18.97
N TYR A 7 -14.10 8.37 -19.86
CA TYR A 7 -14.52 7.47 -20.94
C TYR A 7 -14.99 6.11 -20.38
N ASP A 8 -15.74 5.35 -21.17
CA ASP A 8 -16.31 4.06 -20.74
C ASP A 8 -15.23 3.01 -20.45
N ASP A 9 -14.10 3.06 -21.15
CA ASP A 9 -12.93 2.18 -20.96
C ASP A 9 -11.95 2.67 -19.88
N PHE A 10 -12.28 3.77 -19.20
CA PHE A 10 -11.46 4.31 -18.12
C PHE A 10 -11.78 3.61 -16.80
N GLY A 11 -10.81 2.83 -16.30
CA GLY A 11 -10.91 2.16 -15.00
C GLY A 11 -10.85 3.11 -13.82
N VAL A 12 -11.82 3.04 -12.93
CA VAL A 12 -11.88 3.76 -11.66
C VAL A 12 -11.93 2.75 -10.52
N GLY A 13 -10.86 2.74 -9.73
CA GLY A 13 -10.79 1.98 -8.48
C GLY A 13 -10.99 2.86 -7.25
N VAL A 14 -11.54 2.29 -6.18
CA VAL A 14 -11.65 2.95 -4.87
C VAL A 14 -10.74 2.24 -3.88
N LYS A 15 -9.85 2.99 -3.23
CA LYS A 15 -9.05 2.47 -2.11
C LYS A 15 -9.79 2.72 -0.81
N LEU A 16 -10.11 1.66 -0.09
CA LEU A 16 -10.89 1.68 1.14
C LEU A 16 -10.07 1.05 2.28
N ASN A 17 -10.18 1.63 3.47
CA ASN A 17 -9.64 1.01 4.68
C ASN A 17 -10.57 -0.11 5.16
N SER A 18 -10.02 -1.20 5.70
CA SER A 18 -10.81 -2.28 6.29
C SER A 18 -11.42 -1.90 7.65
N ALA A 19 -10.66 -1.16 8.46
CA ALA A 19 -11.07 -0.62 9.75
C ALA A 19 -10.05 0.43 10.23
N ASP A 20 -10.46 1.34 11.12
CA ASP A 20 -9.57 2.34 11.73
C ASP A 20 -8.81 1.81 12.96
N PHE A 21 -9.25 0.67 13.51
CA PHE A 21 -8.70 0.05 14.74
C PHE A 21 -8.73 0.98 15.96
N GLN A 22 -9.75 1.84 16.03
CA GLN A 22 -10.00 2.77 17.14
C GLN A 22 -11.43 2.60 17.64
N ARG A 23 -11.65 2.82 18.95
CA ARG A 23 -12.99 2.72 19.53
C ARG A 23 -13.91 3.78 18.91
N GLY A 24 -15.00 3.34 18.30
CA GLY A 24 -15.95 4.22 17.61
C GLY A 24 -15.46 4.73 16.24
N GLY A 25 -14.35 4.19 15.72
CA GLY A 25 -13.89 4.44 14.36
C GLY A 25 -14.54 3.51 13.34
N PHE A 26 -14.15 3.66 12.07
CA PHE A 26 -14.64 2.85 10.95
C PHE A 26 -14.40 1.34 11.19
N ALA A 27 -15.45 0.54 11.03
CA ALA A 27 -15.44 -0.90 11.25
C ALA A 27 -15.62 -1.70 9.95
N GLU A 28 -15.47 -3.03 10.06
CA GLU A 28 -15.61 -3.96 8.94
C GLU A 28 -17.01 -3.91 8.30
N ASP A 29 -18.06 -3.78 9.12
CA ASP A 29 -19.44 -3.64 8.64
C ASP A 29 -19.65 -2.33 7.88
N ASP A 30 -18.99 -1.24 8.31
CA ASP A 30 -19.02 0.03 7.58
C ASP A 30 -18.32 -0.10 6.22
N ALA A 31 -17.20 -0.83 6.18
CA ALA A 31 -16.49 -1.11 4.94
C ALA A 31 -17.37 -1.88 3.94
N LEU A 32 -18.07 -2.92 4.40
CA LEU A 32 -19.01 -3.68 3.59
C LEU A 32 -20.17 -2.78 3.09
N ALA A 33 -20.74 -1.96 3.97
CA ALA A 33 -21.79 -1.03 3.59
C ALA A 33 -21.33 -0.05 2.49
N VAL A 34 -20.11 0.48 2.60
CA VAL A 34 -19.50 1.33 1.57
C VAL A 34 -19.33 0.57 0.26
N VAL A 35 -18.80 -0.65 0.29
CA VAL A 35 -18.64 -1.49 -0.92
C VAL A 35 -20.00 -1.72 -1.59
N LYS A 36 -21.05 -1.99 -0.81
CA LYS A 36 -22.41 -2.16 -1.34
C LYS A 36 -22.98 -0.93 -2.00
N VAL A 37 -22.69 0.26 -1.46
CA VAL A 37 -23.05 1.52 -2.11
C VAL A 37 -22.27 1.69 -3.43
N LEU A 38 -20.97 1.38 -3.44
CA LEU A 38 -20.13 1.50 -4.62
C LEU A 38 -20.51 0.52 -5.75
N GLU A 39 -21.05 -0.65 -5.41
CA GLU A 39 -21.52 -1.67 -6.36
C GLU A 39 -22.55 -1.08 -7.34
N SER A 40 -23.48 -0.27 -6.83
CA SER A 40 -24.48 0.43 -7.65
C SER A 40 -23.91 1.54 -8.54
N SER A 41 -22.66 1.95 -8.33
CA SER A 41 -22.04 3.10 -9.01
C SER A 41 -21.17 2.70 -10.21
N GLY A 42 -21.04 1.41 -10.52
CA GLY A 42 -20.22 0.91 -11.64
C GLY A 42 -18.72 1.13 -11.44
N ILE A 43 -18.24 1.02 -10.19
CA ILE A 43 -16.80 1.04 -9.87
C ILE A 43 -16.15 -0.26 -10.37
N ASP A 44 -14.95 -0.13 -10.94
CA ASP A 44 -14.28 -1.24 -11.63
C ASP A 44 -13.47 -2.12 -10.66
N MET A 45 -13.10 -1.58 -9.49
CA MET A 45 -12.32 -2.30 -8.47
C MET A 45 -12.41 -1.62 -7.11
N VAL A 46 -12.37 -2.40 -6.02
CA VAL A 46 -12.07 -1.88 -4.68
C VAL A 46 -10.76 -2.46 -4.17
N GLU A 47 -9.83 -1.57 -3.81
CA GLU A 47 -8.61 -1.93 -3.08
C GLU A 47 -8.88 -1.85 -1.58
N LEU A 48 -8.93 -3.01 -0.92
CA LEU A 48 -8.97 -3.10 0.52
C LEU A 48 -7.55 -3.01 1.07
N SER A 49 -7.38 -2.10 2.02
CA SER A 49 -6.11 -1.89 2.72
C SER A 49 -6.33 -1.76 4.21
N GLY A 50 -5.28 -2.04 4.96
CA GLY A 50 -5.40 -2.24 6.39
C GLY A 50 -4.42 -1.42 7.22
N GLY A 51 -4.95 -0.51 8.03
CA GLY A 51 -4.19 0.20 9.06
C GLY A 51 -4.49 1.70 9.08
N SER A 52 -4.74 2.23 10.27
CA SER A 52 -4.71 3.67 10.51
C SER A 52 -3.25 4.16 10.55
N TYR A 53 -3.03 5.41 10.11
CA TYR A 53 -1.72 6.08 10.18
C TYR A 53 -1.24 6.28 11.64
N GLU A 54 -2.15 6.09 12.60
CA GLU A 54 -2.01 6.35 14.03
C GLU A 54 -1.77 5.08 14.86
N ALA A 55 -2.09 3.90 14.31
CA ALA A 55 -1.66 2.62 14.86
C ALA A 55 -0.40 2.12 14.12
N PRO A 56 0.61 1.56 14.81
CA PRO A 56 1.80 0.94 14.18
C PRO A 56 1.50 -0.16 13.14
N ALA A 57 0.22 -0.54 13.03
CA ALA A 57 -0.37 -1.37 11.98
C ALA A 57 0.22 -1.12 10.59
N MET A 58 0.26 0.13 10.10
CA MET A 58 0.72 0.44 8.74
C MET A 58 2.18 0.06 8.42
N GLN A 59 3.00 -0.27 9.43
CA GLN A 59 4.44 -0.47 9.27
C GLN A 59 4.90 -1.93 9.27
N GLY A 60 3.95 -2.88 9.32
CA GLY A 60 4.28 -4.31 9.29
C GLY A 60 5.01 -4.82 10.55
N MET A 61 4.97 -4.07 11.64
CA MET A 61 5.47 -4.47 12.95
C MET A 61 4.31 -4.48 13.94
N THR A 62 3.80 -5.67 14.27
CA THR A 62 2.88 -5.83 15.40
C THR A 62 3.67 -5.74 16.71
N ALA A 63 3.00 -5.42 17.83
CA ALA A 63 3.66 -5.32 19.15
C ALA A 63 4.34 -6.63 19.60
N ASP A 64 3.91 -7.75 19.01
CA ASP A 64 4.31 -9.14 19.27
C ASP A 64 5.09 -9.80 18.11
N GLY A 65 5.42 -9.07 17.04
CA GLY A 65 6.27 -9.56 15.93
C GLY A 65 5.65 -10.61 15.00
N ARG A 66 4.33 -10.82 15.04
CA ARG A 66 3.61 -11.85 14.27
C ARG A 66 3.05 -11.29 12.95
N THR A 67 3.89 -11.16 11.93
CA THR A 67 3.48 -10.74 10.57
C THR A 67 2.44 -11.68 9.94
N LEU A 68 2.52 -12.99 10.22
CA LEU A 68 1.62 -14.01 9.66
C LEU A 68 0.15 -13.82 10.09
N ALA A 69 -0.10 -13.47 11.35
CA ALA A 69 -1.47 -13.27 11.86
C ALA A 69 -2.16 -12.07 11.18
N ARG A 70 -1.37 -11.05 10.78
CA ARG A 70 -1.86 -9.87 10.08
C ARG A 70 -2.11 -10.11 8.60
N GLU A 71 -1.22 -10.85 7.92
CA GLU A 71 -1.45 -11.30 6.53
C GLU A 71 -2.73 -12.14 6.43
N ALA A 72 -2.96 -13.03 7.40
CA ALA A 72 -4.19 -13.82 7.50
C ALA A 72 -5.44 -12.94 7.71
N TYR A 73 -5.40 -11.98 8.64
CA TYR A 73 -6.54 -11.08 8.90
C TYR A 73 -7.00 -10.31 7.66
N PHE A 74 -6.10 -9.67 6.90
CA PHE A 74 -6.51 -8.93 5.70
C PHE A 74 -6.97 -9.82 4.57
N LEU A 75 -6.45 -11.04 4.50
CA LEU A 75 -6.92 -12.02 3.54
C LEU A 75 -8.34 -12.50 3.90
N GLU A 76 -8.61 -12.83 5.16
CA GLU A 76 -9.93 -13.24 5.64
C GLU A 76 -10.96 -12.13 5.41
N PHE A 77 -10.65 -10.90 5.79
CA PHE A 77 -11.52 -9.75 5.55
C PHE A 77 -11.76 -9.51 4.06
N ALA A 78 -10.71 -9.53 3.23
CA ALA A 78 -10.87 -9.34 1.79
C ALA A 78 -11.69 -10.45 1.11
N ASN A 79 -11.54 -11.70 1.55
CA ASN A 79 -12.34 -12.83 1.10
C ASN A 79 -13.81 -12.64 1.49
N MET A 80 -14.09 -12.27 2.75
CA MET A 80 -15.44 -12.00 3.24
C MET A 80 -16.15 -10.90 2.44
N ILE A 81 -15.45 -9.82 2.09
CA ILE A 81 -16.01 -8.76 1.23
C ILE A 81 -16.19 -9.27 -0.21
N ALA A 82 -15.19 -9.94 -0.79
CA ALA A 82 -15.24 -10.45 -2.16
C ALA A 82 -16.39 -11.46 -2.37
N ALA A 83 -16.71 -12.26 -1.36
CA ALA A 83 -17.86 -13.18 -1.39
C ALA A 83 -19.21 -12.45 -1.37
N GLN A 84 -19.24 -11.17 -1.00
CA GLN A 84 -20.46 -10.38 -0.84
C GLN A 84 -20.63 -9.30 -1.89
N THR A 85 -19.73 -9.12 -2.86
CA THR A 85 -19.89 -8.12 -3.93
C THR A 85 -19.49 -8.68 -5.29
N SER A 86 -20.09 -8.14 -6.36
CA SER A 86 -19.64 -8.36 -7.73
C SER A 86 -18.46 -7.47 -8.13
N ILE A 87 -18.10 -6.47 -7.33
CA ILE A 87 -16.94 -5.61 -7.63
C ILE A 87 -15.65 -6.41 -7.41
N PRO A 88 -14.71 -6.44 -8.38
CA PRO A 88 -13.40 -7.05 -8.16
C PRO A 88 -12.68 -6.45 -6.95
N ILE A 89 -12.26 -7.31 -6.02
CA ILE A 89 -11.52 -6.92 -4.83
C ILE A 89 -10.02 -7.12 -5.05
N MET A 90 -9.26 -6.10 -4.66
CA MET A 90 -7.81 -6.15 -4.53
C MET A 90 -7.44 -6.08 -3.05
N THR A 91 -6.61 -6.99 -2.56
CA THR A 91 -6.06 -6.90 -1.19
C THR A 91 -4.59 -6.51 -1.20
N THR A 92 -4.19 -5.70 -0.23
CA THR A 92 -2.82 -5.21 -0.09
C THR A 92 -2.34 -5.31 1.35
N GLY A 93 -1.04 -5.57 1.52
CA GLY A 93 -0.43 -5.58 2.85
C GLY A 93 0.79 -6.48 2.94
N GLY A 94 1.99 -5.93 2.76
CA GLY A 94 3.24 -6.66 3.06
C GLY A 94 3.58 -7.85 2.16
N ILE A 95 2.76 -8.15 1.14
CA ILE A 95 2.95 -9.28 0.22
C ILE A 95 4.26 -9.13 -0.55
N ARG A 96 5.16 -10.11 -0.38
CA ARG A 96 6.53 -10.14 -0.95
C ARG A 96 6.96 -11.51 -1.46
N ARG A 97 6.09 -12.51 -1.37
CA ARG A 97 6.34 -13.93 -1.69
C ARG A 97 5.27 -14.41 -2.65
N LEU A 98 5.65 -15.19 -3.67
CA LEU A 98 4.70 -15.74 -4.64
C LEU A 98 3.61 -16.61 -3.97
N PRO A 99 3.93 -17.54 -3.04
CA PRO A 99 2.89 -18.37 -2.42
C PRO A 99 1.82 -17.59 -1.67
N VAL A 100 2.16 -16.42 -1.11
CA VAL A 100 1.19 -15.55 -0.43
C VAL A 100 0.28 -14.85 -1.45
N ALA A 101 0.84 -14.41 -2.58
CA ALA A 101 0.06 -13.83 -3.67
C ALA A 101 -0.90 -14.87 -4.29
N GLU A 102 -0.44 -16.11 -4.50
CA GLU A 102 -1.26 -17.21 -4.98
C GLU A 102 -2.36 -17.61 -3.97
N GLN A 103 -2.04 -17.59 -2.68
CA GLN A 103 -3.02 -17.82 -1.62
C GLN A 103 -4.12 -16.76 -1.65
N VAL A 104 -3.79 -15.49 -1.89
CA VAL A 104 -4.81 -14.43 -2.05
C VAL A 104 -5.78 -14.77 -3.18
N LEU A 105 -5.25 -15.13 -4.34
CA LEU A 105 -6.05 -15.41 -5.53
C LEU A 105 -6.92 -16.66 -5.38
N THR A 106 -6.35 -17.74 -4.82
CA THR A 106 -7.08 -19.00 -4.61
C THR A 106 -8.17 -18.89 -3.53
N ASN A 107 -8.09 -17.91 -2.64
CA ASN A 107 -9.13 -17.60 -1.64
C ASN A 107 -10.20 -16.62 -2.16
N GLY A 108 -10.35 -16.45 -3.48
CA GLY A 108 -11.48 -15.71 -4.06
C GLY A 108 -11.31 -14.19 -4.12
N VAL A 109 -10.11 -13.66 -3.88
CA VAL A 109 -9.78 -12.24 -4.11
C VAL A 109 -9.20 -12.08 -5.52
N GLN A 110 -9.68 -11.12 -6.30
CA GLN A 110 -9.40 -11.03 -7.73
C GLN A 110 -8.02 -10.41 -8.04
N LEU A 111 -7.49 -9.56 -7.16
CA LEU A 111 -6.22 -8.87 -7.39
C LEU A 111 -5.33 -8.83 -6.13
N VAL A 112 -4.01 -8.82 -6.37
CA VAL A 112 -2.97 -8.72 -5.35
C VAL A 112 -2.25 -7.38 -5.50
N GLY A 113 -2.19 -6.58 -4.42
CA GLY A 113 -1.40 -5.35 -4.43
C GLY A 113 -0.03 -5.45 -3.81
N LEU A 114 0.93 -4.89 -4.54
CA LEU A 114 2.34 -4.90 -4.21
C LEU A 114 2.86 -3.45 -4.20
N ALA A 115 3.21 -2.94 -3.03
CA ALA A 115 3.76 -1.58 -2.89
C ALA A 115 5.27 -1.63 -2.64
N THR A 116 5.67 -1.90 -1.39
CA THR A 116 7.09 -1.95 -0.99
C THR A 116 7.89 -2.98 -1.81
N ALA A 117 7.28 -4.12 -2.12
CA ALA A 117 7.91 -5.17 -2.92
C ALA A 117 8.35 -4.66 -4.31
N LEU A 118 7.48 -3.93 -5.02
CA LEU A 118 7.80 -3.35 -6.33
C LEU A 118 8.73 -2.14 -6.24
N ALA A 119 8.68 -1.40 -5.13
CA ALA A 119 9.66 -0.34 -4.88
C ALA A 119 11.09 -0.89 -4.76
N MET A 120 11.25 -2.13 -4.28
CA MET A 120 12.55 -2.77 -4.10
C MET A 120 12.95 -3.66 -5.29
N THR A 121 11.98 -4.34 -5.89
CA THR A 121 12.14 -5.24 -7.03
C THR A 121 11.03 -4.95 -8.07
N PRO A 122 11.23 -3.99 -8.99
CA PRO A 122 10.20 -3.57 -9.96
C PRO A 122 9.74 -4.67 -10.92
N ASP A 123 10.61 -5.63 -11.20
CA ASP A 123 10.36 -6.78 -12.07
C ASP A 123 9.91 -8.03 -11.31
N LEU A 124 9.49 -7.89 -10.04
CA LEU A 124 9.14 -9.01 -9.16
C LEU A 124 8.20 -10.05 -9.79
N PRO A 125 7.08 -9.68 -10.46
CA PRO A 125 6.21 -10.69 -11.08
C PRO A 125 6.93 -11.49 -12.17
N LYS A 126 7.75 -10.84 -13.00
CA LYS A 126 8.55 -11.52 -14.02
C LYS A 126 9.62 -12.42 -13.41
N ARG A 127 10.15 -12.02 -12.26
CA ARG A 127 11.13 -12.80 -11.52
C ARG A 127 10.50 -14.05 -10.91
N TRP A 128 9.31 -13.95 -10.33
CA TRP A 128 8.58 -15.10 -9.80
C TRP A 128 8.30 -16.18 -10.85
N LEU A 129 8.12 -15.83 -12.12
CA LEU A 129 7.99 -16.81 -13.21
C LEU A 129 9.24 -17.70 -13.40
N LYS A 130 10.41 -17.25 -12.93
CA LYS A 130 11.70 -17.96 -13.07
C LYS A 130 12.23 -18.48 -11.74
N GLU A 131 12.01 -17.71 -10.69
CA GLU A 131 12.48 -17.93 -9.32
C GLU A 131 11.25 -17.83 -8.38
N PRO A 132 10.36 -18.83 -8.32
CA PRO A 132 9.13 -18.77 -7.54
C PRO A 132 9.39 -18.58 -6.03
N ASP A 133 10.53 -19.06 -5.54
CA ASP A 133 10.95 -18.90 -4.15
C ASP A 133 11.56 -17.53 -3.84
N PHE A 134 11.71 -16.65 -4.84
CA PHE A 134 12.29 -15.34 -4.63
C PHE A 134 11.41 -14.47 -3.72
N VAL A 135 12.03 -13.97 -2.64
CA VAL A 135 11.39 -13.05 -1.69
C VAL A 135 11.90 -11.64 -1.95
N ALA A 136 10.99 -10.71 -2.24
CA ALA A 136 11.37 -9.31 -2.42
C ALA A 136 12.01 -8.75 -1.13
N PRO A 137 13.18 -8.09 -1.23
CA PRO A 137 13.88 -7.57 -0.07
C PRO A 137 13.05 -6.45 0.59
N TYR A 138 13.17 -6.33 1.91
CA TYR A 138 12.54 -5.27 2.68
C TYR A 138 13.60 -4.41 3.35
N PRO A 139 13.49 -3.08 3.29
CA PRO A 139 14.41 -2.18 3.99
C PRO A 139 14.43 -2.43 5.50
N ALA A 140 15.52 -3.02 6.00
CA ALA A 140 15.76 -3.21 7.42
C ALA A 140 16.63 -2.09 7.97
N VAL A 141 16.13 -1.39 8.98
CA VAL A 141 16.87 -0.39 9.76
C VAL A 141 16.84 -0.86 11.21
N SER A 142 17.99 -0.96 11.88
CA SER A 142 18.09 -1.45 13.27
C SER A 142 18.36 -0.30 14.24
N TRP A 143 17.39 0.60 14.40
CA TRP A 143 17.52 1.76 15.31
C TRP A 143 16.68 1.56 16.58
N ARG A 144 17.18 2.03 17.71
CA ARG A 144 16.50 1.92 19.01
C ARG A 144 15.14 2.63 19.03
N ASN A 145 15.06 3.79 18.36
CA ASN A 145 13.81 4.54 18.26
C ASN A 145 12.96 4.02 17.10
N LYS A 146 11.85 3.35 17.42
CA LYS A 146 10.92 2.75 16.45
C LYS A 146 10.31 3.76 15.48
N THR A 147 10.03 4.99 15.93
CA THR A 147 9.52 6.05 15.05
C THR A 147 10.56 6.46 14.01
N LEU A 148 11.81 6.69 14.43
CA LEU A 148 12.89 7.03 13.51
C LEU A 148 13.20 5.87 12.55
N GLN A 149 13.16 4.63 13.05
CA GLN A 149 13.29 3.42 12.24
C GLN A 149 12.25 3.40 11.11
N ALA A 150 10.98 3.60 11.45
CA ALA A 150 9.89 3.63 10.48
C ALA A 150 10.04 4.76 9.45
N LEU A 151 10.40 5.97 9.90
CA LEU A 151 10.66 7.10 9.00
C LEU A 151 11.81 6.79 8.03
N ALA A 152 12.88 6.16 8.51
CA ALA A 152 14.00 5.75 7.67
C ALA A 152 13.61 4.68 6.66
N THR A 153 12.87 3.64 7.07
CA THR A 153 12.32 2.62 6.17
C THR A 153 11.45 3.25 5.08
N MET A 154 10.52 4.14 5.44
CA MET A 154 9.71 4.87 4.47
C MET A 154 10.56 5.72 3.51
N ALA A 155 11.57 6.41 4.04
CA ALA A 155 12.46 7.24 3.23
C ALA A 155 13.28 6.39 2.23
N MET A 156 13.71 5.19 2.63
CA MET A 156 14.38 4.24 1.74
C MET A 156 13.46 3.78 0.60
N ILE A 157 12.21 3.39 0.91
CA ILE A 157 11.20 2.98 -0.08
C ILE A 157 10.93 4.12 -1.07
N LYS A 158 10.63 5.32 -0.56
CA LYS A 158 10.38 6.52 -1.40
C LYS A 158 11.57 6.84 -2.29
N ARG A 159 12.81 6.67 -1.79
CA ARG A 159 14.00 6.94 -2.57
C ARG A 159 14.12 5.99 -3.75
N ASN A 160 13.81 4.70 -3.60
CA ASN A 160 13.77 3.78 -4.74
C ASN A 160 12.63 4.11 -5.71
N LEU A 161 11.43 4.43 -5.23
CA LEU A 161 10.34 4.91 -6.10
C LEU A 161 10.75 6.12 -6.94
N GLN A 162 11.44 7.08 -6.32
CA GLN A 162 11.96 8.26 -7.02
C GLN A 162 13.04 7.92 -8.05
N ARG A 163 13.87 6.91 -7.78
CA ARG A 163 14.87 6.42 -8.74
C ARG A 163 14.20 5.75 -9.94
N ILE A 164 13.22 4.88 -9.69
CA ILE A 164 12.45 4.18 -10.72
C ILE A 164 11.74 5.21 -11.61
N GLY A 165 11.09 6.22 -11.03
CA GLY A 165 10.48 7.32 -11.79
C GLY A 165 11.46 8.18 -12.60
N GLN A 166 12.77 8.04 -12.38
CA GLN A 166 13.84 8.67 -13.17
C GLN A 166 14.49 7.70 -14.17
N GLY A 167 13.90 6.51 -14.40
CA GLY A 167 14.48 5.45 -15.23
C GLY A 167 15.71 4.78 -14.63
N LYS A 168 16.02 5.02 -13.35
CA LYS A 168 17.18 4.43 -12.66
C LYS A 168 16.77 3.13 -11.96
N LYS A 169 17.69 2.17 -11.90
CA LYS A 169 17.52 0.94 -11.12
C LYS A 169 17.35 1.26 -9.62
N PRO A 170 16.51 0.50 -8.88
CA PRO A 170 16.45 0.58 -7.42
C PRO A 170 17.81 0.22 -6.82
N LEU A 171 18.09 0.72 -5.63
CA LEU A 171 19.27 0.34 -4.86
C LEU A 171 18.91 -0.80 -3.92
N ALA A 172 19.71 -1.87 -3.94
CA ALA A 172 19.58 -3.01 -3.04
C ALA A 172 19.95 -2.64 -1.59
N SER A 173 21.00 -1.82 -1.42
CA SER A 173 21.43 -1.29 -0.13
C SER A 173 21.27 0.22 -0.09
N LEU A 174 20.50 0.69 0.87
CA LEU A 174 20.25 2.10 1.13
C LEU A 174 20.68 2.42 2.56
N LEU A 175 21.42 3.51 2.73
CA LEU A 175 21.70 4.03 4.07
C LEU A 175 20.44 4.74 4.59
N GLY A 176 19.89 4.25 5.71
CA GLY A 176 18.65 4.76 6.30
C GLY A 176 18.71 6.26 6.62
N TRP A 177 19.77 6.72 7.29
CA TRP A 177 19.96 8.12 7.65
C TRP A 177 20.13 9.04 6.43
N TRP A 178 20.86 8.59 5.41
CA TRP A 178 21.05 9.37 4.19
C TRP A 178 19.75 9.47 3.40
N SER A 179 19.00 8.37 3.33
CA SER A 179 17.69 8.34 2.67
C SER A 179 16.70 9.26 3.39
N LEU A 180 16.70 9.25 4.73
CA LEU A 180 15.89 10.16 5.55
C LEU A 180 16.26 11.63 5.33
N LEU A 181 17.55 11.97 5.33
CA LEU A 181 18.02 13.32 5.04
C LEU A 181 17.60 13.78 3.64
N CYS A 182 17.75 12.92 2.64
CA CYS A 182 17.30 13.18 1.27
C CYS A 182 15.78 13.43 1.21
N ASP A 183 14.99 12.60 1.90
CA ASP A 183 13.53 12.73 1.93
C ASP A 183 13.10 14.06 2.58
N GLN A 184 13.70 14.41 3.73
CA GLN A 184 13.40 15.68 4.43
C GLN A 184 13.76 16.91 3.58
N ARG A 185 14.92 16.91 2.93
CA ARG A 185 15.31 17.99 2.00
C ARG A 185 14.34 18.11 0.82
N ARG A 186 13.90 16.98 0.26
CA ARG A 186 12.92 16.96 -0.84
C ARG A 186 11.56 17.48 -0.37
N LYS A 187 11.06 16.98 0.76
CA LYS A 187 9.79 17.42 1.37
C LYS A 187 9.79 18.93 1.57
N GLY A 188 10.85 19.49 2.16
CA GLY A 188 10.99 20.94 2.31
C GLY A 188 10.92 21.72 0.99
N ARG A 189 11.57 21.22 -0.08
CA ARG A 189 11.47 21.84 -1.42
C ARG A 189 10.06 21.76 -2.00
N LEU A 190 9.39 20.61 -1.88
CA LEU A 190 8.02 20.43 -2.36
C LEU A 190 7.03 21.30 -1.60
N THR A 191 7.16 21.40 -0.28
CA THR A 191 6.35 22.30 0.55
C THR A 191 6.55 23.76 0.13
N LYS A 192 7.80 24.21 -0.07
CA LYS A 192 8.07 25.57 -0.57
C LYS A 192 7.49 25.83 -1.97
N ARG A 193 7.45 24.81 -2.85
CA ARG A 193 6.81 24.91 -4.17
C ARG A 193 5.29 25.02 -4.02
N TYR A 194 4.70 24.18 -3.18
CA TYR A 194 3.26 24.16 -2.94
C TYR A 194 2.77 25.48 -2.31
N VAL A 195 3.48 26.02 -1.32
CA VAL A 195 3.16 27.32 -0.72
C VAL A 195 3.26 28.46 -1.74
N ARG A 196 4.25 28.45 -2.63
CA ARG A 196 4.32 29.42 -3.74
C ARG A 196 3.15 29.28 -4.71
N TYR A 197 2.74 28.05 -5.01
CA TYR A 197 1.57 27.80 -5.85
C TYR A 197 0.28 28.34 -5.22
N LEU A 198 0.02 28.06 -3.93
CA LEU A 198 -1.15 28.58 -3.21
C LEU A 198 -1.21 30.11 -3.30
N ARG A 199 -0.09 30.78 -3.01
CA ARG A 199 0.01 32.24 -3.14
C ARG A 199 -0.28 32.73 -4.57
N SER A 200 0.11 31.97 -5.60
CA SER A 200 -0.15 32.34 -7.00
C SER A 200 -1.62 32.18 -7.42
N VAL A 201 -2.38 31.31 -6.75
CA VAL A 201 -3.81 31.08 -7.03
C VAL A 201 -4.73 31.79 -6.03
N GLY A 202 -4.19 32.73 -5.24
CA GLY A 202 -4.95 33.51 -4.26
C GLY A 202 -5.52 32.69 -3.10
N LYS A 203 -4.89 31.55 -2.77
CA LYS A 203 -5.24 30.69 -1.63
C LYS A 203 -4.15 30.70 -0.56
#